data_AF-A0A8J2ZGQ2-F1
#
_entry.id   AF-A0A8J2ZGQ2-F1
#
_cell.length_a   1.000
_cell.length_b   1.000
_cell.length_c   1.000
_cell.angle_alpha   90.00
_cell.angle_beta   90.00
_cell.angle_gamma   90.00
#
_symmetry.space_group_name_H-M   'P 1'
#
loop_
_entity.id
_entity.type
_entity.pdbx_description
1 polymer ?
#
loop_
_entity_poly.entity_id
_entity_poly.type
_entity_poly.pdbx_seq_one_letter_code
_entity_poly.pdbx_strand_id
1 'polypeptide(L)' 'MNTNLHAICDSQGRPMDLSLTAGPVSDHIGARALFSGLPNVTWLLGDRGYDADWFREAFQDNKIGHCLPGGKQRKTHLR' A
#
# COMPACT_ATOMS: atom_id res chain seq x y z
N MET A 1 -19.41 5.39 14.28
CA MET A 1 -19.07 4.40 13.24
C MET A 1 -18.12 5.11 12.29
N ASN A 2 -16.91 4.60 12.12
CA ASN A 2 -15.88 5.26 11.30
C ASN A 2 -15.70 4.48 9.99
N THR A 3 -15.19 5.16 8.96
CA THR A 3 -14.94 4.59 7.63
C THR A 3 -13.55 5.02 7.19
N ASN A 4 -12.79 4.11 6.58
CA ASN A 4 -11.50 4.41 5.99
C ASN A 4 -11.62 4.36 4.47
N LEU A 5 -10.97 5.32 3.80
CA LEU A 5 -10.84 5.36 2.34
C LEU A 5 -9.38 5.09 1.98
N HIS A 6 -9.16 4.05 1.19
CA HIS A 6 -7.87 3.71 0.60
C HIS A 6 -7.90 4.09 -0.87
N ALA A 7 -6.81 4.66 -1.39
CA ALA A 7 -6.72 5.11 -2.77
C ALA A 7 -5.38 4.73 -3.40
N ILE A 8 -5.42 4.32 -4.66
CA ILE A 8 -4.26 4.37 -5.56
C ILE A 8 -4.36 5.66 -6.35
N CYS A 9 -3.29 6.43 -6.38
CA CYS A 9 -3.19 7.63 -7.19
C CYS A 9 -2.02 7.53 -8.16
N ASP A 10 -2.14 8.24 -9.27
CA ASP A 10 -1.01 8.43 -10.17
C ASP A 10 0.00 9.45 -9.63
N SER A 11 1.08 9.68 -10.39
CA SER A 11 2.14 10.62 -10.00
C SER A 11 1.68 12.08 -9.89
N GLN A 12 0.50 12.42 -10.40
CA GLN A 12 -0.11 13.74 -10.30
C GLN A 12 -1.16 13.82 -9.18
N GLY A 13 -1.32 12.76 -8.39
CA GLY A 13 -2.30 12.68 -7.31
C GLY A 13 -3.73 12.41 -7.78
N ARG A 14 -3.94 12.01 -9.05
CA ARG A 14 -5.28 11.68 -9.56
C ARG A 14 -5.66 10.27 -9.10
N PRO A 15 -6.82 10.07 -8.45
CA PRO A 15 -7.27 8.74 -8.05
C PRO A 15 -7.47 7.83 -9.26
N MET A 16 -6.88 6.64 -9.20
CA MET A 16 -7.05 5.56 -10.19
C MET A 16 -8.00 4.49 -9.66
N ASP A 17 -7.90 4.15 -8.37
CA ASP A 17 -8.76 3.16 -7.72
C ASP A 17 -9.01 3.56 -6.25
N LEU A 18 -10.17 3.18 -5.73
CA LEU A 18 -10.68 3.57 -4.42
C LEU A 18 -11.34 2.37 -3.73
N SER A 19 -10.95 2.11 -2.49
CA SER A 19 -11.53 1.05 -1.66
C SER A 19 -11.99 1.61 -0.32
N LEU A 20 -13.23 1.31 0.05
CA LEU A 20 -13.83 1.71 1.32
C LEU A 20 -13.86 0.53 2.28
N THR A 21 -13.37 0.74 3.49
CA THR A 21 -13.43 -0.25 4.57
C THR A 21 -14.04 0.36 5.83
N ALA A 22 -14.53 -0.49 6.73
CA ALA A 22 -14.95 -0.03 8.06
C ALA A 22 -13.71 0.47 8.83
N GLY A 23 -13.86 1.55 9.61
CA GLY A 23 -12.75 2.21 10.31
C GLY A 23 -11.85 1.32 11.19
N PRO A 24 -12.36 0.25 11.83
CA PRO A 24 -11.52 -0.69 12.57
C PRO A 24 -10.67 -1.64 11.70
N VAL A 25 -10.87 -1.65 10.38
CA VAL A 25 -10.11 -2.50 9.45
C VAL A 25 -8.71 -1.93 9.26
N SER A 26 -7.70 -2.81 9.33
CA SER A 26 -6.30 -2.46 9.15
C SER A 26 -5.99 -2.01 7.72
N ASP A 27 -5.10 -1.02 7.60
CA ASP A 27 -4.58 -0.54 6.32
C ASP A 27 -3.96 -1.64 5.46
N HIS A 28 -3.37 -2.69 6.06
CA HIS A 28 -2.85 -3.84 5.30
C HIS A 28 -3.94 -4.55 4.50
N ILE A 29 -5.16 -4.64 5.04
CA ILE A 29 -6.29 -5.24 4.33
C ILE A 29 -6.73 -4.31 3.18
N GLY A 30 -6.76 -3.00 3.42
CA GLY A 30 -7.04 -2.00 2.40
C GLY A 30 -6.04 -2.03 1.23
N ALA A 31 -4.74 -2.09 1.53
CA ALA A 31 -3.68 -2.23 0.53
C ALA A 31 -3.84 -3.51 -0.30
N ARG A 32 -4.22 -4.63 0.34
CA ARG A 32 -4.39 -5.89 -0.38
C ARG A 32 -5.51 -5.83 -1.40
N ALA A 33 -6.61 -5.15 -1.08
CA ALA A 33 -7.72 -4.94 -2.01
C ALA A 33 -7.30 -4.10 -3.23
N LEU A 34 -6.45 -3.10 -3.02
CA LEU A 34 -5.96 -2.21 -4.07
C LEU A 34 -4.87 -2.85 -4.94
N PHE A 35 -4.03 -3.73 -4.38
CA PHE A 35 -2.89 -4.31 -5.09
C PHE A 35 -3.29 -5.09 -6.35
N SER A 36 -4.42 -5.81 -6.32
CA SER A 36 -4.90 -6.59 -7.47
C SER A 36 -5.32 -5.74 -8.66
N GLY A 37 -5.66 -4.45 -8.43
CA GLY A 37 -6.09 -3.51 -9.45
C GLY A 37 -4.95 -2.65 -10.01
N LEU A 38 -3.70 -2.87 -9.58
CA LEU A 38 -2.59 -2.02 -10.00
C LEU A 38 -2.34 -2.15 -11.51
N PRO A 39 -2.30 -1.01 -12.24
CA PRO A 39 -1.82 -1.02 -13.61
C PRO A 39 -0.34 -1.38 -13.64
N ASN A 40 0.22 -1.62 -14.83
CA ASN A 40 1.65 -1.88 -14.97
C ASN A 40 2.45 -0.63 -14.52
N VAL A 41 3.05 -0.71 -13.33
CA VAL A 41 3.80 0.38 -12.70
C VAL A 41 5.22 -0.08 -12.40
N THR A 42 6.18 0.83 -12.56
CA THR A 42 7.59 0.55 -12.22
C THR A 42 7.92 0.93 -10.78
N TRP A 43 7.17 1.87 -10.20
CA TRP A 43 7.39 2.36 -8.84
C TRP A 43 6.07 2.63 -8.11
N LEU A 44 6.03 2.34 -6.81
CA LEU A 44 4.92 2.68 -5.93
C LEU A 44 5.41 3.34 -4.64
N LEU A 45 4.77 4.45 -4.26
CA LEU A 45 4.94 5.11 -2.97
C LEU A 45 3.72 4.78 -2.10
N GLY A 46 3.95 4.36 -0.86
CA GLY A 46 2.88 4.05 0.07
C GLY A 46 3.12 4.60 1.46
N ASP A 47 2.03 4.80 2.19
CA ASP A 47 2.07 5.20 3.59
C ASP A 47 2.70 4.12 4.48
N ARG A 48 3.24 4.54 5.62
CA ARG A 48 3.80 3.66 6.65
C ARG A 48 2.80 2.61 7.14
N GLY A 49 1.50 2.92 7.20
CA GLY A 49 0.44 2.00 7.60
C GLY A 49 0.34 0.76 6.70
N TYR A 50 0.86 0.82 5.48
CA TYR A 50 0.89 -0.31 4.54
C TYR A 50 2.13 -1.19 4.68
N ASP A 51 3.07 -0.87 5.56
CA ASP A 51 4.32 -1.62 5.74
C ASP A 51 4.09 -3.03 6.30
N ALA A 52 3.91 -4.01 5.42
CA ALA A 52 3.85 -5.43 5.73
C ALA A 52 4.84 -6.22 4.89
N ASP A 53 5.38 -7.30 5.45
CA ASP A 53 6.36 -8.16 4.76
C ASP A 53 5.78 -8.75 3.47
N TRP A 54 4.58 -9.33 3.55
CA TRP A 54 3.88 -9.88 2.38
C TRP A 54 3.65 -8.84 1.28
N PHE A 55 3.49 -7.56 1.64
CA PHE A 55 3.25 -6.50 0.66
C PHE A 55 4.54 -6.10 -0.05
N ARG A 56 5.65 -6.05 0.69
CA ARG A 56 7.01 -5.85 0.13
C ARG A 56 7.42 -7.01 -0.78
N GLU A 57 7.14 -8.25 -0.37
CA GLU A 57 7.39 -9.44 -1.17
C GLU A 57 6.58 -9.40 -2.47
N ALA A 58 5.30 -9.03 -2.40
CA ALA A 58 4.47 -8.86 -3.60
C ALA A 58 5.05 -7.84 -4.59
N PHE A 59 5.63 -6.73 -4.12
CA PHE A 59 6.33 -5.79 -5.02
C PHE A 59 7.56 -6.43 -5.69
N GLN A 60 8.34 -7.20 -4.93
CA GLN A 60 9.52 -7.89 -5.46
C GLN A 60 9.15 -8.92 -6.53
N ASP A 61 8.13 -9.73 -6.27
CA ASP A 61 7.63 -10.76 -7.20
C ASP A 61 7.13 -10.14 -8.51
N ASN A 62 6.49 -8.97 -8.42
CA ASN A 62 5.99 -8.21 -9.57
C ASN A 62 7.05 -7.29 -10.19
N LYS A 63 8.29 -7.27 -9.67
CA LYS A 63 9.40 -6.40 -10.10
C LYS A 63 9.05 -4.91 -10.08
N ILE A 64 8.23 -4.52 -9.11
CA ILE A 64 7.84 -3.13 -8.87
C ILE A 64 8.78 -2.57 -7.80
N GLY A 65 9.41 -1.43 -8.07
CA GLY A 65 10.14 -0.69 -7.04
C GLY A 65 9.18 -0.09 -6.03
N HIS A 66 9.48 -0.15 -4.73
CA HIS A 66 8.59 0.41 -3.71
C HIS A 66 9.33 1.29 -2.73
N CYS A 67 8.68 2.40 -2.37
CA CYS A 67 9.06 3.23 -1.24
C CYS A 67 7.96 3.11 -0.18
N LEU A 68 8.18 2.22 0.78
CA LEU A 68 7.35 2.09 1.97
C LEU A 68 8.21 2.46 3.18
N PRO A 69 7.87 3.50 3.95
CA PRO A 69 8.54 3.77 5.21
C PRO A 69 8.35 2.60 6.18
N GLY A 70 9.40 2.23 6.91
CA GLY A 70 9.29 1.20 7.95
C GLY A 70 8.29 1.59 9.04
N GLY A 71 7.44 0.64 9.42
CA GLY A 71 6.54 0.74 10.55
C GLY A 71 7.32 0.94 11.86
N LYS A 72 6.70 1.60 12.85
CA LYS A 72 7.35 1.93 14.15
C LYS A 72 7.91 0.69 14.87
N GLN A 73 7.28 -0.47 14.69
CA GLN A 73 7.64 -1.72 15.37
C GLN A 73 8.63 -2.58 14.56
N ARG A 74 9.01 -2.15 13.35
CA ARG A 74 9.91 -2.92 12.48
C ARG A 74 11.33 -2.84 13.03
N LYS A 75 11.86 -3.99 13.45
CA LYS A 75 13.21 -4.12 14.04
C LYS A 75 14.33 -4.12 13.01
N THR A 76 14.03 -4.56 11.79
CA THR A 76 15.00 -4.63 10.69
C THR A 76 15.08 -3.29 9.98
N HIS A 77 16.29 -2.73 9.85
CA HIS A 77 16.50 -1.52 9.07
C HIS A 77 16.27 -1.82 7.59
N LEU A 78 15.31 -1.12 7.00
CA LEU A 78 15.08 -1.14 5.57
C LEU A 78 16.18 -0.29 4.93
N ARG A 79 16.94 -0.88 4.00
CA ARG A 79 18.02 -0.22 3.28
C ARG A 79 17.50 0.44 2.02
#